data_AF-A0A950NKV7-F1
#
_entry.id   AF-A0A950NKV7-F1
#
_cell.length_a   1.000
_cell.length_b   1.000
_cell.length_c   1.000
_cell.angle_alpha   90.00
_cell.angle_beta   90.00
_cell.angle_gamma   90.00
#
_symmetry.space_group_name_H-M   'P 1'
#
loop_
_entity.id
_entity.type
_entity.pdbx_description
1 polymer ?
#
loop_
_entity_poly.entity_id
_entity_poly.type
_entity_poly.pdbx_seq_one_letter_code
_entity_poly.pdbx_strand_id
1 'polypeptide(L)'
;GMHVHPHQEERFEILSGNVRFRKGWKKIDAKAGDVVVVEPGKAHKFENNGEEGAAMRVRVTPALEMERLFETAIELAQDSRVTKKGMPKPLDLALFVSEFKDEVRGPGSPGWVQRASLAPLAFIARHRGRAERYVPAEPAFA
;
A
#
# COMPACT_ATOMS: atom_id res chain seq x y z
N GLY A 1 6.55 2.89 1.52
CA GLY A 1 6.89 4.10 0.74
C GLY A 1 5.88 5.21 1.01
N MET A 2 6.03 6.40 0.42
CA MET A 2 4.97 7.44 0.50
C MET A 2 3.77 7.00 -0.34
N HIS A 3 2.59 6.96 0.26
CA HIS A 3 1.34 6.51 -0.39
C HIS A 3 0.11 7.18 0.23
N VAL A 4 -1.06 6.93 -0.35
CA VAL A 4 -2.35 7.46 0.10
C VAL A 4 -3.37 6.31 0.11
N HIS A 5 -4.13 6.20 1.21
CA HIS A 5 -5.36 5.41 1.26
C HIS A 5 -6.56 6.30 0.91
N PRO A 6 -7.27 6.11 -0.21
CA PRO A 6 -8.36 6.99 -0.62
C PRO A 6 -9.56 6.97 0.34
N HIS A 7 -9.89 5.79 0.87
CA HIS A 7 -11.11 5.55 1.63
C HIS A 7 -10.86 5.06 3.06
N GLN A 8 -9.60 4.75 3.41
CA GLN A 8 -9.27 4.09 4.67
C GLN A 8 -8.56 5.03 5.62
N GLU A 9 -8.96 4.96 6.90
CA GLU A 9 -8.16 5.43 8.02
C GLU A 9 -7.14 4.35 8.38
N GLU A 10 -5.91 4.76 8.65
CA GLU A 10 -4.88 3.87 9.19
C GLU A 10 -4.43 4.37 10.57
N ARG A 11 -4.57 3.50 11.57
CA ARG A 11 -4.21 3.75 12.96
C ARG A 11 -2.99 2.91 13.34
N PHE A 12 -1.96 3.58 13.84
CA PHE A 12 -0.70 3.00 14.29
C PHE A 12 -0.58 3.14 15.80
N GLU A 13 -0.50 2.03 16.52
CA GLU A 13 -0.23 1.98 17.96
C GLU A 13 1.20 1.46 18.15
N ILE A 14 2.09 2.29 18.70
CA ILE A 14 3.49 1.93 18.85
C ILE A 14 3.66 1.06 20.10
N LEU A 15 4.17 -0.16 19.92
CA LEU A 15 4.37 -1.14 20.99
C LEU A 15 5.78 -1.06 21.56
N SER A 16 6.79 -0.84 20.71
CA SER A 16 8.19 -0.66 21.11
C SER A 16 8.99 0.11 20.05
N GLY A 17 10.15 0.65 20.45
CA GLY A 17 11.04 1.41 19.57
C GLY A 17 10.54 2.82 19.23
N ASN A 18 11.17 3.43 18.22
CA ASN A 18 10.85 4.79 17.75
C ASN A 18 10.51 4.77 16.26
N VAL A 19 9.35 5.31 15.89
CA VAL A 19 8.88 5.37 14.51
C VAL A 19 8.68 6.82 14.10
N ARG A 20 9.28 7.21 12.97
CA ARG A 20 9.09 8.53 12.37
C ARG A 20 8.07 8.43 11.26
N PHE A 21 7.01 9.22 11.37
CA PHE A 21 5.99 9.39 10.34
C PHE A 21 6.22 10.68 9.58
N ARG A 22 5.96 10.65 8.28
CA ARG A 22 5.68 11.85 7.48
C ARG A 22 4.24 11.78 7.04
N LYS A 23 3.39 12.66 7.57
CA LYS A 23 1.95 12.76 7.30
C LYS A 23 1.65 14.09 6.62
N GLY A 24 1.49 14.06 5.30
CA GLY A 24 1.54 15.25 4.45
C GLY A 24 2.88 15.98 4.61
N TRP A 25 2.82 17.22 5.10
CA TRP A 25 3.99 18.04 5.37
C TRP A 25 4.54 17.89 6.80
N LYS A 26 3.77 17.26 7.70
CA LYS A 26 4.15 17.11 9.10
C LYS A 26 5.08 15.92 9.29
N LYS A 27 6.12 16.09 10.11
CA LYS A 27 6.92 15.00 10.66
C LYS A 27 6.46 14.75 12.09
N ILE A 28 6.31 13.49 12.47
CA ILE A 28 5.85 13.07 13.80
C ILE A 28 6.76 11.93 14.24
N ASP A 29 7.44 12.09 15.37
CA ASP A 29 8.20 11.01 16.01
C ASP A 29 7.33 10.42 17.12
N ALA A 30 7.10 9.12 17.07
CA ALA A 30 6.25 8.38 18.00
C ALA A 30 7.05 7.24 18.64
N LYS A 31 6.83 7.04 19.94
CA LYS A 31 7.48 6.01 20.77
C LYS A 31 6.43 5.08 21.38
N ALA A 32 6.88 4.03 22.07
CA ALA A 32 6.00 3.08 22.75
C ALA A 32 4.91 3.77 23.58
N GLY A 33 3.66 3.35 23.38
CA GLY A 33 2.46 3.94 23.99
C GLY A 33 1.79 5.04 23.16
N ASP A 34 2.48 5.62 22.19
CA ASP A 34 1.90 6.65 21.31
C ASP A 34 0.99 6.03 20.24
N VAL A 35 0.06 6.84 19.76
CA VAL A 35 -0.82 6.52 18.65
C VAL A 35 -0.74 7.58 17.56
N VAL A 36 -0.57 7.15 16.32
CA VAL A 36 -0.66 8.01 15.13
C VAL A 36 -1.84 7.55 14.28
N VAL A 37 -2.74 8.46 13.94
CA VAL A 37 -3.86 8.21 13.03
C VAL A 37 -3.62 8.96 11.73
N VAL A 38 -3.83 8.31 10.60
CA VAL A 38 -3.79 8.88 9.26
C VAL A 38 -5.19 8.84 8.67
N GLU A 39 -5.74 10.03 8.38
CA GLU A 39 -7.08 10.14 7.81
C GLU A 39 -7.09 9.73 6.32
N PRO A 40 -8.26 9.28 5.81
CA PRO A 40 -8.44 9.03 4.38
C PRO A 40 -7.96 10.18 3.50
N GLY A 41 -7.32 9.83 2.40
CA GLY A 41 -6.76 10.77 1.43
C GLY A 41 -5.43 11.42 1.85
N LYS A 42 -4.94 11.17 3.07
CA LYS A 42 -3.68 11.78 3.52
C LYS A 42 -2.46 10.99 3.06
N ALA A 43 -1.58 11.66 2.32
CA ALA A 43 -0.30 11.09 1.94
C ALA A 43 0.57 10.84 3.17
N HIS A 44 1.11 9.64 3.31
CA HIS A 44 1.95 9.31 4.46
C HIS A 44 2.99 8.22 4.16
N LYS A 45 4.03 8.19 5.00
CA LYS A 45 4.99 7.10 5.14
C LYS A 45 5.47 7.03 6.58
N PHE A 46 6.04 5.90 6.96
CA PHE A 46 6.78 5.74 8.21
C PHE A 46 8.15 5.09 7.95
N GLU A 47 9.06 5.28 8.90
CA GLU A 47 10.37 4.65 8.94
C GLU A 47 10.77 4.38 10.39
N ASN A 48 11.49 3.28 10.63
CA ASN A 48 12.15 3.09 11.91
C ASN A 48 13.21 4.19 12.09
N ASN A 49 13.13 4.93 13.19
CA ASN A 49 14.01 6.06 13.51
C ASN A 49 14.76 5.82 14.84
N GLY A 50 14.86 4.56 15.28
CA GLY A 50 15.70 4.12 16.39
C GLY A 50 16.84 3.22 15.92
N GLU A 51 17.77 2.95 16.84
CA GLU A 51 18.86 1.98 16.63
C GLU A 51 18.36 0.53 16.69
N GLU A 52 17.32 0.29 17.51
CA GLU A 52 16.66 -1.00 17.65
C GLU A 52 15.43 -1.13 16.73
N GLY A 53 14.95 -2.37 16.57
CA GLY A 53 13.69 -2.65 15.88
C GLY A 53 12.48 -2.01 16.57
N ALA A 54 11.58 -1.42 15.80
CA ALA A 54 10.30 -0.94 16.30
C ALA A 54 9.17 -1.95 16.02
N ALA A 55 8.25 -2.10 16.97
CA ALA A 55 7.03 -2.89 16.80
C ALA A 55 5.81 -1.97 16.91
N MET A 56 4.83 -2.18 16.04
CA MET A 56 3.58 -1.42 16.05
C MET A 56 2.41 -2.32 15.67
N ARG A 57 1.24 -2.01 16.21
CA ARG A 57 -0.03 -2.56 15.74
C ARG A 57 -0.66 -1.59 14.76
N VAL A 58 -1.02 -2.08 13.58
CA VAL A 58 -1.66 -1.29 12.53
C VAL A 58 -3.08 -1.76 12.34
N ARG A 59 -4.03 -0.83 12.30
CA ARG A 59 -5.42 -1.08 11.96
C ARG A 59 -5.80 -0.20 10.78
N VAL A 60 -6.33 -0.82 9.74
CA VAL A 60 -6.87 -0.14 8.56
C VAL A 60 -8.39 -0.28 8.57
N THR A 61 -9.13 0.80 8.35
CA THR A 61 -10.61 0.77 8.39
C THR A 61 -11.21 1.73 7.35
N PRO A 62 -12.16 1.31 6.51
CA PRO A 62 -12.68 -0.06 6.36
C PRO A 62 -11.62 -1.03 5.81
N ALA A 63 -11.84 -2.34 5.97
CA ALA A 63 -10.88 -3.36 5.55
C ALA A 63 -10.68 -3.38 4.01
N LEU A 64 -11.76 -3.26 3.23
CA LEU A 64 -11.74 -3.45 1.77
C LEU A 64 -10.97 -4.74 1.40
N GLU A 65 -10.18 -4.73 0.32
CA GLU A 65 -9.40 -5.88 -0.14
C GLU A 65 -7.96 -5.87 0.42
N MET A 66 -7.72 -5.32 1.62
CA MET A 66 -6.36 -5.16 2.18
C MET A 66 -5.60 -6.48 2.35
N GLU A 67 -6.29 -7.57 2.72
CA GLU A 67 -5.69 -8.90 2.80
C GLU A 67 -5.13 -9.32 1.44
N ARG A 68 -5.99 -9.26 0.41
CA ARG A 68 -5.62 -9.61 -0.96
C ARG A 68 -4.52 -8.70 -1.53
N LEU A 69 -4.52 -7.41 -1.15
CA LEU A 69 -3.46 -6.48 -1.48
C LEU A 69 -2.11 -6.95 -0.91
N PHE A 70 -2.07 -7.32 0.38
CA PHE A 70 -0.84 -7.79 1.01
C PHE A 70 -0.36 -9.12 0.43
N GLU A 71 -1.26 -10.08 0.24
CA GLU A 71 -0.94 -11.37 -0.40
C GLU A 71 -0.34 -11.15 -1.79
N THR A 72 -1.00 -10.35 -2.62
CA THR A 72 -0.53 -10.02 -3.97
C THR A 72 0.85 -9.35 -3.95
N ALA A 73 1.08 -8.43 -3.00
CA ALA A 73 2.37 -7.76 -2.86
C ALA A 73 3.49 -8.73 -2.45
N ILE A 74 3.19 -9.68 -1.55
CA ILE A 74 4.13 -10.72 -1.10
C ILE A 74 4.44 -11.69 -2.24
N GLU A 75 3.44 -12.16 -2.98
CA GLU A 75 3.63 -13.03 -4.15
C GLU A 75 4.52 -12.37 -5.20
N LEU A 76 4.29 -11.08 -5.50
CA LEU A 76 5.14 -10.33 -6.42
C LEU A 76 6.59 -10.25 -5.93
N ALA A 77 6.81 -10.15 -4.62
CA ALA A 77 8.15 -10.16 -4.05
C ALA A 77 8.81 -11.53 -4.17
N GLN A 78 8.09 -12.61 -3.85
CA GLN A 78 8.57 -14.00 -3.96
C GLN A 78 8.94 -14.35 -5.41
N ASP A 79 8.13 -13.91 -6.38
CA ASP A 79 8.37 -14.09 -7.82
C ASP A 79 9.50 -13.22 -8.39
N SER A 80 10.20 -12.44 -7.55
CA SER A 80 11.19 -11.45 -8.00
C SER A 80 10.62 -10.46 -9.02
N ARG A 81 9.33 -10.14 -8.88
CA ARG A 81 8.58 -9.17 -9.70
C ARG A 81 8.51 -7.78 -9.07
N VAL A 82 9.34 -7.54 -8.08
CA VAL A 82 9.58 -6.22 -7.48
C VAL A 82 10.97 -5.68 -7.85
N THR A 83 11.12 -4.37 -7.75
CA THR A 83 12.41 -3.68 -7.83
C THR A 83 13.18 -3.85 -6.51
N LYS A 84 14.46 -3.44 -6.49
CA LYS A 84 15.27 -3.40 -5.25
C LYS A 84 14.65 -2.54 -4.13
N LYS A 85 13.71 -1.64 -4.46
CA LYS A 85 12.98 -0.78 -3.51
C LYS A 85 11.64 -1.39 -3.07
N GLY A 86 11.33 -2.62 -3.46
CA GLY A 86 10.08 -3.31 -3.12
C GLY A 86 8.87 -2.90 -3.97
N MET A 87 9.02 -2.00 -4.94
CA MET A 87 7.92 -1.63 -5.84
C MET A 87 7.69 -2.70 -6.92
N PRO A 88 6.45 -3.07 -7.27
CA PRO A 88 6.17 -3.93 -8.42
C PRO A 88 6.82 -3.43 -9.72
N LYS A 89 7.25 -4.35 -10.59
CA LYS A 89 7.74 -4.03 -11.94
C LYS A 89 6.65 -3.34 -12.76
N PRO A 90 6.97 -2.51 -13.78
CA PRO A 90 6.00 -1.58 -14.39
C PRO A 90 4.68 -2.19 -14.87
N LEU A 91 4.71 -3.37 -15.50
CA LEU A 91 3.49 -4.05 -15.95
C LEU A 91 2.65 -4.59 -14.79
N ASP A 92 3.31 -5.08 -13.73
CA ASP A 92 2.61 -5.56 -12.54
C ASP A 92 2.09 -4.39 -11.70
N LEU A 93 2.84 -3.29 -11.62
CA LEU A 93 2.42 -2.05 -10.98
C LEU A 93 1.14 -1.48 -11.60
N ALA A 94 1.04 -1.52 -12.94
CA ALA A 94 -0.13 -1.04 -13.65
C ALA A 94 -1.40 -1.85 -13.32
N LEU A 95 -1.27 -3.18 -13.19
CA LEU A 95 -2.38 -4.04 -12.74
C LEU A 95 -2.68 -3.83 -11.26
N PHE A 96 -1.65 -3.83 -10.40
CA PHE A 96 -1.76 -3.64 -8.96
C PHE A 96 -2.50 -2.35 -8.58
N VAL A 97 -2.10 -1.22 -9.17
CA VAL A 97 -2.75 0.09 -8.90
C VAL A 97 -4.16 0.15 -9.49
N SER A 98 -4.42 -0.56 -10.59
CA SER A 98 -5.76 -0.62 -11.16
C SER A 98 -6.70 -1.46 -10.30
N GLU A 99 -6.19 -2.55 -9.72
CA GLU A 99 -6.95 -3.49 -8.90
C GLU A 99 -7.25 -2.88 -7.54
N PHE A 100 -6.20 -2.47 -6.82
CA PHE A 100 -6.30 -1.97 -5.45
C PHE A 100 -6.48 -0.44 -5.39
N LYS A 101 -7.25 0.11 -6.33
CA LYS A 101 -7.41 1.56 -6.52
C LYS A 101 -8.11 2.23 -5.33
N ASP A 102 -8.89 1.48 -4.57
CA ASP A 102 -9.72 1.96 -3.45
C ASP A 102 -8.95 1.83 -2.12
N GLU A 103 -7.96 0.95 -2.08
CA GLU A 103 -7.04 0.72 -0.97
C GLU A 103 -5.85 1.66 -1.04
N VAL A 104 -5.12 1.71 -2.17
CA VAL A 104 -3.83 2.39 -2.23
C VAL A 104 -3.59 3.10 -3.56
N ARG A 105 -3.00 4.29 -3.46
CA ARG A 105 -2.54 5.03 -4.63
C ARG A 105 -1.25 5.80 -4.39
N GLY A 106 -0.64 6.23 -5.49
CA GLY A 106 0.54 7.08 -5.44
C GLY A 106 0.24 8.48 -4.89
N PRO A 107 1.20 9.13 -4.22
CA PRO A 107 1.00 10.49 -3.75
C PRO A 107 1.01 11.50 -4.92
N GLY A 108 0.33 12.63 -4.75
CA GLY A 108 0.53 13.83 -5.58
C GLY A 108 -0.30 13.95 -6.86
N SER A 109 -1.12 12.95 -7.23
CA SER A 109 -2.06 13.07 -8.35
C SER A 109 -3.47 12.56 -7.99
N PRO A 110 -4.54 13.12 -8.59
CA PRO A 110 -5.86 12.54 -8.50
C PRO A 110 -5.86 11.09 -9.03
N GLY A 111 -6.60 10.19 -8.38
CA GLY A 111 -6.58 8.76 -8.72
C GLY A 111 -6.93 8.46 -10.19
N TRP A 112 -7.82 9.24 -10.80
CA TRP A 112 -8.16 9.08 -12.22
C TRP A 112 -6.98 9.38 -13.15
N VAL A 113 -6.11 10.35 -12.80
CA VAL A 113 -4.91 10.68 -13.57
C VAL A 113 -3.91 9.52 -13.51
N GLN A 114 -3.69 8.97 -12.31
CA GLN A 114 -2.80 7.82 -12.12
C GLN A 114 -3.29 6.59 -12.90
N ARG A 115 -4.60 6.35 -12.91
CA ARG A 115 -5.19 5.22 -13.65
C ARG A 115 -5.08 5.43 -15.16
N ALA A 116 -5.38 6.63 -15.66
CA ALA A 116 -5.27 6.94 -17.08
C ALA A 116 -3.83 6.77 -17.58
N SER A 117 -2.83 7.20 -16.80
CA SER A 117 -1.42 7.08 -17.20
C SER A 117 -0.92 5.63 -17.21
N LEU A 118 -1.47 4.76 -16.37
CA LEU A 118 -1.10 3.34 -16.32
C LEU A 118 -1.93 2.44 -17.23
N ALA A 119 -3.04 2.93 -17.80
CA ALA A 119 -3.96 2.13 -18.60
C ALA A 119 -3.30 1.40 -19.80
N PRO A 120 -2.40 2.01 -20.59
CA PRO A 120 -1.72 1.30 -21.67
C PRO A 120 -0.84 0.13 -21.19
N LEU A 121 -0.16 0.31 -20.06
CA LEU A 121 0.66 -0.75 -19.45
C LEU A 121 -0.22 -1.87 -18.89
N ALA A 122 -1.35 -1.54 -18.26
CA ALA A 122 -2.31 -2.52 -17.80
C ALA A 122 -2.89 -3.33 -18.97
N PHE A 123 -3.21 -2.68 -20.08
CA PHE A 123 -3.66 -3.36 -21.31
C PHE A 123 -2.61 -4.36 -21.80
N ILE A 124 -1.34 -3.95 -21.95
CA ILE A 124 -0.24 -4.84 -22.36
C ILE A 124 -0.05 -5.99 -21.36
N ALA A 125 -0.14 -5.71 -20.06
CA ALA A 125 0.02 -6.72 -19.02
C ALA A 125 -1.07 -7.80 -19.09
N ARG A 126 -2.33 -7.41 -19.32
CA ARG A 126 -3.46 -8.34 -19.52
C ARG A 126 -3.23 -9.24 -20.73
N HIS A 127 -2.83 -8.67 -21.87
CA HIS A 127 -2.53 -9.42 -23.10
C HIS A 127 -1.30 -10.34 -22.97
N ARG A 128 -0.48 -10.14 -21.95
CA ARG A 128 0.67 -11.00 -21.62
C ARG A 128 0.36 -12.03 -20.52
N GLY A 129 -0.93 -12.26 -20.21
CA GLY A 129 -1.35 -13.27 -19.22
C GLY A 129 -1.02 -12.91 -17.77
N ARG A 130 -0.69 -11.65 -17.46
CA ARG A 130 -0.29 -11.25 -16.10
C ARG A 130 -1.47 -10.97 -15.17
N ALA A 131 -2.69 -11.05 -15.69
CA ALA A 131 -3.90 -10.66 -14.98
C ALA A 131 -4.47 -11.77 -14.08
N GLU A 132 -4.09 -13.03 -14.31
CA GLU A 132 -4.64 -14.19 -13.59
C GLU A 132 -4.48 -14.06 -12.07
N ARG A 133 -3.35 -13.50 -11.60
CA ARG A 133 -3.10 -13.21 -10.19
C ARG A 133 -4.14 -12.28 -9.54
N TYR A 134 -4.77 -11.41 -10.31
CA TYR A 134 -5.67 -10.38 -9.79
C TYR A 134 -7.14 -10.81 -9.83
N VAL A 135 -7.44 -12.03 -10.29
CA VAL A 135 -8.79 -12.57 -10.25
C VAL A 135 -9.15 -12.84 -8.78
N PRO A 136 -10.26 -12.31 -8.25
CA PRO A 136 -10.69 -12.62 -6.89
C PRO A 136 -10.85 -14.14 -6.72
N ALA A 137 -10.37 -14.68 -5.60
CA ALA A 137 -10.70 -16.05 -5.25
C ALA A 137 -12.22 -16.15 -5.03
N GLU A 138 -12.81 -17.29 -5.40
CA GLU A 138 -14.19 -17.62 -5.04
C GLU A 138 -14.34 -17.49 -3.51
N PRO A 139 -15.42 -16.87 -3.02
CA PRO A 139 -15.63 -16.73 -1.58
C PRO A 139 -15.64 -18.13 -0.94
N ALA A 140 -14.79 -18.32 0.07
CA ALA A 140 -14.68 -19.60 0.79
C ALA A 140 -15.97 -20.00 1.55
N PHE A 141 -16.95 -19.10 1.63
CA PHE A 141 -18.25 -19.32 2.23
C PHE A 141 -19.34 -18.78 1.31
N ALA A 142 -20.07 -19.70 0.66
CA ALA A 142 -21.34 -19.46 0.00
C ALA A 142 -22.48 -20.00 0.87
#